data_AF-A0A5J4P9Q0-F1
#
_entry.id   AF-A0A5J4P9Q0-F1
#
_cell.length_a   1.000
_cell.length_b   1.000
_cell.length_c   1.000
_cell.angle_alpha   90.00
_cell.angle_beta   90.00
_cell.angle_gamma   90.00
#
_symmetry.space_group_name_H-M   'P 1'
#
loop_
_entity.id
_entity.type
_entity.pdbx_description
1 polymer ?
#
loop_
_entity_poly.entity_id
_entity_poly.type
_entity_poly.pdbx_seq_one_letter_code
_entity_poly.pdbx_strand_id
1 'polypeptide(L)'
;INRDTTDVFVPVTSFIHTVKFEKAKHNFLSNSNAPNGYYQDTYIDRENAIIGDSTLYWGIKNTFGIALSEGFNNYAKAGLTAFISHKISQYQLMNKNATTGRSHYSEQELYVGGELTKRQGNMIHYDAFAQVGMTGKAIGQFDLKGSLDLNFHLWNDTVSFLGQASVSNTLPSFYMRNYHSTHFWWDNVNSEKEFRTRIEGELNIERWNTHLKA
;
A
#
# COMPACT_ATOMS: atom_id res chain seq x y z
N ILE A 1 48.35 -21.95 21.56
CA ILE A 1 47.20 -21.03 21.72
C ILE A 1 46.47 -21.02 20.38
N ASN A 2 45.49 -21.90 20.21
CA ASN A 2 44.68 -21.96 18.99
C ASN A 2 43.72 -20.78 18.99
N ARG A 3 43.80 -19.92 17.97
CA ARG A 3 42.77 -18.94 17.66
C ARG A 3 41.84 -19.62 16.66
N ASP A 4 40.73 -20.16 17.16
CA ASP A 4 39.61 -20.53 16.30
C ASP A 4 38.99 -19.25 15.76
N THR A 5 39.34 -18.89 14.53
CA THR A 5 38.60 -17.91 13.74
C THR A 5 37.30 -18.57 13.30
N THR A 6 36.19 -18.16 13.90
CA THR A 6 34.87 -18.55 13.43
C THR A 6 34.52 -17.69 12.22
N ASP A 7 34.63 -18.28 11.02
CA ASP A 7 34.17 -17.64 9.80
C ASP A 7 32.63 -17.69 9.77
N VAL A 8 31.99 -16.61 10.21
CA VAL A 8 30.54 -16.46 10.14
C VAL A 8 30.18 -15.92 8.77
N PHE A 9 29.50 -16.74 7.95
CA PHE A 9 28.94 -16.29 6.68
C PHE A 9 27.82 -15.27 6.92
N VAL A 10 28.07 -14.01 6.58
CA VAL A 10 27.05 -12.96 6.57
C VAL A 10 26.59 -12.78 5.12
N PRO A 11 25.35 -13.18 4.75
CA PRO A 11 24.85 -12.97 3.40
C PRO A 11 24.73 -11.47 3.13
N VAL A 12 25.62 -11.01 2.27
CA VAL A 12 25.81 -9.61 1.91
C VAL A 12 24.74 -9.11 0.94
N THR A 13 24.36 -9.95 -0.02
CA THR A 13 23.41 -9.62 -1.09
C THR A 13 22.31 -10.67 -1.13
N SER A 14 21.06 -10.23 -1.20
CA SER A 14 19.88 -11.07 -1.34
C SER A 14 19.07 -10.67 -2.58
N PHE A 15 18.59 -11.65 -3.32
CA PHE A 15 17.61 -11.45 -4.39
C PHE A 15 16.24 -11.82 -3.86
N ILE A 16 15.28 -10.90 -4.00
CA ILE A 16 13.93 -11.02 -3.47
C ILE A 16 12.97 -11.08 -4.65
N HIS A 17 12.12 -12.09 -4.69
CA HIS A 17 11.00 -12.15 -5.61
C HIS A 17 9.71 -12.36 -4.82
N THR A 18 8.76 -11.43 -4.98
CA THR A 18 7.47 -11.46 -4.29
C THR A 18 6.34 -11.41 -5.32
N VAL A 19 5.48 -12.42 -5.28
CA VAL A 19 4.25 -12.47 -6.08
C VAL A 19 3.06 -12.33 -5.14
N LYS A 20 2.21 -11.35 -5.38
CA LYS A 20 0.96 -11.13 -4.64
C LYS A 20 -0.22 -11.28 -5.59
N PHE A 21 -1.12 -12.21 -5.27
CA PHE A 21 -2.41 -12.35 -5.94
C PHE A 21 -3.54 -11.88 -5.03
N GLU A 22 -4.46 -11.10 -5.58
CA GLU A 22 -5.63 -10.60 -4.88
C GLU A 22 -6.87 -10.84 -5.73
N LYS A 23 -7.98 -11.20 -5.07
CA LYS A 23 -9.29 -11.30 -5.69
C LYS A 23 -10.33 -10.78 -4.71
N ALA A 24 -11.21 -9.91 -5.19
CA ALA A 24 -12.33 -9.40 -4.40
C ALA A 24 -13.63 -9.51 -5.19
N LYS A 25 -14.72 -9.77 -4.48
CA LYS A 25 -16.08 -9.76 -5.01
C LYS A 25 -16.94 -8.97 -4.04
N HIS A 26 -17.70 -8.03 -4.57
CA HIS A 26 -18.75 -7.36 -3.80
C HIS A 26 -20.09 -7.68 -4.45
N ASN A 27 -21.07 -8.07 -3.63
CA ASN A 27 -22.45 -8.27 -4.08
C ASN A 27 -23.36 -7.46 -3.15
N PHE A 28 -24.33 -6.77 -3.75
CA PHE A 28 -25.39 -6.09 -3.03
C PHE A 28 -26.72 -6.61 -3.54
N LEU A 29 -27.53 -7.15 -2.63
CA LEU A 29 -28.86 -7.67 -2.92
C LEU A 29 -29.86 -6.88 -2.08
N SER A 30 -30.89 -6.32 -2.70
CA SER A 30 -32.03 -5.75 -1.99
C SER A 30 -33.31 -6.43 -2.46
N ASN A 31 -34.02 -7.05 -1.51
CA ASN A 31 -35.27 -7.76 -1.75
C ASN A 31 -36.52 -6.90 -1.53
N SER A 32 -36.34 -5.64 -1.12
CA SER A 32 -37.43 -4.70 -0.91
C SER A 32 -37.42 -3.64 -2.01
N ASN A 33 -38.58 -3.40 -2.62
CA ASN A 33 -38.81 -2.24 -3.47
C ASN A 33 -38.40 -1.01 -2.66
N ALA A 34 -37.37 -0.30 -3.12
CA ALA A 34 -37.02 0.98 -2.51
C ALA A 34 -38.28 1.87 -2.56
N PRO A 35 -38.62 2.60 -1.49
CA PRO A 35 -39.76 3.51 -1.49
C PRO A 35 -39.71 4.42 -2.72
N ASN A 36 -40.87 4.70 -3.34
CA ASN A 36 -40.92 5.57 -4.52
C ASN A 36 -40.19 6.89 -4.25
N GLY A 37 -39.21 7.22 -5.10
CA GLY A 37 -38.39 8.42 -4.98
C GLY A 37 -37.19 8.32 -4.02
N TYR A 38 -36.90 7.14 -3.47
CA TYR A 38 -35.71 6.95 -2.62
C TYR A 38 -34.40 7.09 -3.41
N TYR A 39 -34.37 6.58 -4.65
CA TYR A 39 -33.26 6.78 -5.58
C TYR A 39 -33.64 7.79 -6.66
N GLN A 40 -32.73 8.71 -6.98
CA GLN A 40 -32.95 9.72 -8.03
C GLN A 40 -32.96 9.09 -9.42
N ASP A 41 -32.06 8.13 -9.66
CA ASP A 41 -31.89 7.47 -10.95
C ASP A 41 -31.90 5.94 -10.83
N THR A 42 -32.34 5.27 -11.90
CA THR A 42 -32.22 3.83 -12.09
C THR A 42 -31.58 3.57 -13.45
N TYR A 43 -30.36 3.05 -13.44
CA TYR A 43 -29.53 2.85 -14.64
C TYR A 43 -29.63 1.43 -15.21
N ILE A 44 -30.01 0.45 -14.39
CA ILE A 44 -30.15 -0.96 -14.79
C ILE A 44 -31.54 -1.40 -14.38
N ASP A 45 -32.48 -1.37 -15.33
CA ASP A 45 -33.82 -1.90 -15.07
C ASP A 45 -33.81 -3.41 -15.28
N ARG A 46 -34.04 -4.16 -14.21
CA ARG A 46 -34.33 -5.58 -14.27
C ARG A 46 -35.82 -5.70 -14.06
N GLU A 47 -36.50 -6.44 -14.93
CA GLU A 47 -37.95 -6.68 -14.87
C GLU A 47 -38.47 -7.16 -13.50
N ASN A 48 -37.59 -7.57 -12.59
CA ASN A 48 -37.87 -7.84 -11.19
C ASN A 48 -37.26 -6.75 -10.29
N ALA A 49 -38.06 -6.23 -9.35
CA ALA A 49 -37.68 -5.18 -8.38
C ALA A 49 -36.57 -5.58 -7.36
N ILE A 50 -35.83 -6.65 -7.64
CA ILE A 50 -34.69 -7.12 -6.86
C ILE A 50 -33.44 -6.43 -7.39
N ILE A 51 -32.87 -5.53 -6.59
CA ILE A 51 -31.56 -4.94 -6.86
C ILE A 51 -30.52 -6.04 -6.66
N GLY A 52 -29.67 -6.27 -7.66
CA GLY A 52 -28.65 -7.31 -7.58
C GLY A 52 -27.33 -6.89 -8.19
N ASP A 53 -26.61 -6.05 -7.46
CA ASP A 53 -25.34 -5.51 -7.94
C ASP A 53 -24.19 -6.45 -7.65
N SER A 54 -23.23 -6.53 -8.58
CA SER A 54 -22.00 -7.26 -8.31
C SER A 54 -20.81 -6.69 -9.06
N THR A 55 -19.70 -6.57 -8.36
CA THR A 55 -18.41 -6.18 -8.93
C THR A 55 -17.39 -7.27 -8.61
N LEU A 56 -16.45 -7.47 -9.54
CA LEU A 56 -15.34 -8.40 -9.37
C LEU A 56 -14.02 -7.65 -9.62
N TYR A 57 -13.03 -7.96 -8.81
CA TYR A 57 -11.65 -7.52 -8.96
C TYR A 57 -10.73 -8.73 -8.86
N TRP A 58 -9.70 -8.75 -9.70
CA TRP A 58 -8.51 -9.54 -9.43
C TRP A 58 -7.26 -8.77 -9.84
N GLY A 59 -6.15 -9.05 -9.17
CA GLY A 59 -4.87 -8.42 -9.47
C GLY A 59 -3.69 -9.32 -9.13
N ILE A 60 -2.61 -9.14 -9.89
CA ILE A 60 -1.32 -9.79 -9.65
C ILE A 60 -0.26 -8.70 -9.58
N LYS A 61 0.54 -8.68 -8.51
CA LYS A 61 1.73 -7.84 -8.38
C LYS A 61 2.97 -8.72 -8.27
N ASN A 62 3.89 -8.56 -9.20
CA ASN A 62 5.22 -9.17 -9.16
C ASN A 62 6.24 -8.10 -8.74
N THR A 63 7.07 -8.39 -7.75
CA THR A 63 8.11 -7.46 -7.27
C THR A 63 9.43 -8.20 -7.25
N PHE A 64 10.44 -7.66 -7.93
CA PHE A 64 11.80 -8.15 -7.92
C PHE A 64 12.69 -7.11 -7.25
N GLY A 65 13.46 -7.53 -6.26
CA GLY A 65 14.35 -6.66 -5.51
C GLY A 65 15.74 -7.27 -5.32
N ILE A 66 16.72 -6.39 -5.15
CA ILE A 66 18.06 -6.72 -4.73
C ILE A 66 18.29 -5.97 -3.43
N ALA A 67 18.62 -6.70 -2.37
CA ALA A 67 18.89 -6.16 -1.04
C ALA A 67 20.35 -6.39 -0.66
N LEU A 68 20.97 -5.37 -0.09
CA LEU A 68 22.28 -5.43 0.54
C LEU A 68 22.07 -5.35 2.04
N SER A 69 22.62 -6.32 2.77
CA SER A 69 22.47 -6.41 4.22
C SER A 69 23.27 -5.33 4.96
N GLU A 70 22.76 -4.91 6.11
CA GLU A 70 23.45 -4.03 7.03
C GLU A 70 24.80 -4.64 7.47
N GLY A 71 25.87 -3.87 7.35
CA GLY A 71 27.22 -4.33 7.68
C GLY A 71 27.97 -5.02 6.53
N PHE A 72 27.47 -4.98 5.28
CA PHE A 72 28.20 -5.47 4.10
C PHE A 72 29.60 -4.85 3.99
N ASN A 73 29.73 -3.58 4.32
CA ASN A 73 31.01 -2.88 4.34
C ASN A 73 31.18 -2.23 5.73
N ASN A 74 32.43 -2.08 6.20
CA ASN A 74 32.76 -1.36 7.43
C ASN A 74 32.17 0.07 7.47
N TYR A 75 31.92 0.65 6.29
CA TYR A 75 31.29 1.96 6.12
C TYR A 75 29.76 1.92 5.95
N ALA A 76 29.15 0.76 5.67
CA ALA A 76 27.73 0.61 5.37
C ALA A 76 26.98 -0.01 6.57
N LYS A 77 26.61 0.84 7.54
CA LYS A 77 25.83 0.47 8.73
C LYS A 77 24.31 0.50 8.49
N ALA A 78 23.87 0.32 7.26
CA ALA A 78 22.46 0.25 6.91
C ALA A 78 22.28 -0.71 5.73
N GLY A 79 21.18 -1.45 5.73
CA GLY A 79 20.72 -2.23 4.60
C GLY A 79 20.11 -1.33 3.53
N LEU A 80 20.29 -1.72 2.27
CA LEU A 80 19.76 -1.02 1.10
C LEU A 80 19.07 -2.03 0.19
N THR A 81 17.79 -1.80 -0.10
CA THR A 81 17.02 -2.56 -1.08
C THR A 81 16.68 -1.66 -2.26
N ALA A 82 16.85 -2.17 -3.48
CA ALA A 82 16.28 -1.56 -4.68
C ALA A 82 15.34 -2.58 -5.34
N PHE A 83 14.18 -2.13 -5.83
CA PHE A 83 13.21 -3.03 -6.42
C PHE A 83 12.45 -2.42 -7.61
N ILE A 84 11.94 -3.31 -8.45
CA ILE A 84 10.97 -3.03 -9.50
C ILE A 84 9.71 -3.86 -9.22
N SER A 85 8.54 -3.25 -9.37
CA SER A 85 7.27 -3.97 -9.23
C SER A 85 6.33 -3.69 -10.39
N HIS A 86 5.71 -4.75 -10.89
CA HIS A 86 4.72 -4.70 -11.96
C HIS A 86 3.40 -5.28 -11.45
N LYS A 87 2.34 -4.48 -11.54
CA LYS A 87 0.99 -4.83 -11.11
C LYS A 87 0.03 -4.78 -12.29
N ILE A 88 -0.72 -5.86 -12.46
CA ILE A 88 -1.84 -5.95 -13.39
C ILE A 88 -3.10 -6.08 -12.56
N SER A 89 -4.10 -5.27 -12.85
CA SER A 89 -5.39 -5.25 -12.16
C SER A 89 -6.52 -5.29 -13.17
N GLN A 90 -7.50 -6.14 -12.91
CA GLN A 90 -8.65 -6.35 -13.78
C GLN A 90 -9.93 -6.18 -12.97
N TYR A 91 -10.80 -5.34 -13.47
CA TYR A 91 -12.06 -4.98 -12.83
C TYR A 91 -13.21 -5.33 -13.77
N GLN A 92 -14.24 -5.95 -13.20
CA GLN A 92 -15.49 -6.21 -13.89
C GLN A 92 -16.61 -5.42 -13.21
N LEU A 93 -17.21 -4.52 -13.98
CA LEU A 93 -18.35 -3.71 -13.59
C LEU A 93 -19.62 -4.18 -14.30
N MET A 94 -20.77 -3.77 -13.76
CA MET A 94 -22.06 -4.04 -14.38
C MET A 94 -22.23 -3.20 -15.66
N ASN A 95 -23.13 -3.65 -16.53
CA ASN A 95 -23.50 -2.94 -17.75
C ASN A 95 -25.00 -2.61 -17.73
N LYS A 96 -25.40 -1.54 -18.43
CA LYS A 96 -26.79 -1.04 -18.50
C LYS A 96 -27.75 -2.09 -19.05
N ASN A 97 -27.28 -2.88 -20.00
CA ASN A 97 -28.03 -4.01 -20.54
C ASN A 97 -27.69 -5.29 -19.78
N ALA A 98 -28.68 -5.86 -19.08
CA ALA A 98 -28.55 -7.12 -18.35
C ALA A 98 -28.15 -8.31 -19.26
N THR A 99 -28.42 -8.22 -20.57
CA THR A 99 -28.12 -9.23 -21.60
C THR A 99 -26.72 -9.11 -22.20
N THR A 100 -26.06 -7.94 -22.13
CA THR A 100 -24.80 -7.67 -22.85
C THR A 100 -23.53 -7.92 -22.02
N GLY A 101 -23.67 -8.53 -20.83
CA GLY A 101 -22.54 -8.98 -20.01
C GLY A 101 -21.92 -7.88 -19.12
N ARG A 102 -20.71 -8.14 -18.61
CA ARG A 102 -19.97 -7.24 -17.69
C ARG A 102 -18.93 -6.40 -18.45
N SER A 103 -18.76 -5.14 -18.06
CA SER A 103 -17.69 -4.28 -18.59
C SER A 103 -16.36 -4.64 -17.93
N HIS A 104 -15.30 -4.79 -18.74
CA HIS A 104 -13.97 -5.18 -18.27
C HIS A 104 -13.00 -4.00 -18.37
N TYR A 105 -12.23 -3.76 -17.31
CA TYR A 105 -11.23 -2.71 -17.25
C TYR A 105 -9.89 -3.29 -16.78
N SER A 106 -8.82 -2.98 -17.52
CA SER A 106 -7.46 -3.39 -17.19
C SER A 106 -6.61 -2.18 -16.82
N GLU A 107 -5.96 -2.23 -15.67
CA GLU A 107 -4.93 -1.27 -15.28
C GLU A 107 -3.59 -1.98 -15.14
N GLN A 108 -2.55 -1.38 -15.73
CA GLN A 108 -1.17 -1.82 -15.61
C GLN A 108 -0.36 -0.72 -14.95
N GLU A 109 0.45 -1.09 -13.98
CA GLU A 109 1.22 -0.18 -13.15
C GLU A 109 2.63 -0.74 -12.95
N LEU A 110 3.65 0.07 -13.25
CA LEU A 110 5.04 -0.26 -12.98
C LEU A 110 5.61 0.76 -12.01
N TYR A 111 6.25 0.28 -10.96
CA TYR A 111 6.92 1.10 -9.96
C TYR A 111 8.38 0.69 -9.84
N VAL A 112 9.24 1.67 -9.62
CA VAL A 112 10.62 1.47 -9.19
C VAL A 112 10.80 2.18 -7.87
N GLY A 113 11.53 1.55 -6.96
CA GLY A 113 11.72 2.07 -5.62
C GLY A 113 12.91 1.48 -4.91
N GLY A 114 13.09 1.92 -3.68
CA GLY A 114 14.09 1.41 -2.78
C GLY A 114 13.72 1.63 -1.32
N GLU A 115 14.47 0.98 -0.47
CA GLU A 115 14.29 0.97 0.98
C GLU A 115 15.68 1.05 1.63
N LEU A 116 15.84 1.94 2.60
CA LEU A 116 17.03 2.09 3.42
C LEU A 116 16.64 1.73 4.85
N THR A 117 17.23 0.67 5.38
CA THR A 117 16.85 0.13 6.69
C THR A 117 18.06 0.02 7.59
N LYS A 118 17.95 0.46 8.83
CA LYS A 118 18.93 0.19 9.86
C LYS A 118 18.23 -0.44 11.05
N ARG A 119 18.58 -1.69 11.35
CA ARG A 119 17.98 -2.48 12.43
C ARG A 119 19.00 -2.99 13.43
N GLN A 120 20.30 -2.90 13.16
CA GLN A 120 21.34 -3.29 14.12
C GLN A 120 21.78 -2.11 15.02
N GLY A 121 22.16 -2.48 16.25
CA GLY A 121 22.52 -1.54 17.31
C GLY A 121 21.38 -1.34 18.31
N ASN A 122 21.63 -0.53 19.34
CA ASN A 122 20.64 -0.34 20.42
C ASN A 122 20.09 1.08 20.49
N MET A 123 20.64 2.02 19.70
CA MET A 123 20.37 3.46 19.87
C MET A 123 19.46 4.03 18.79
N ILE A 124 19.65 3.61 17.53
CA ILE A 124 18.98 4.22 16.37
C ILE A 124 18.61 3.12 15.38
N HIS A 125 17.31 2.96 15.17
CA HIS A 125 16.74 2.18 14.07
C HIS A 125 15.96 3.10 13.15
N TYR A 126 16.02 2.86 11.85
CA TYR A 126 15.22 3.62 10.90
C TYR A 126 14.86 2.76 9.69
N ASP A 127 13.79 3.17 9.03
CA ASP A 127 13.30 2.55 7.81
C ASP A 127 12.79 3.67 6.90
N ALA A 128 13.41 3.83 5.73
CA ALA A 128 13.05 4.84 4.76
C ALA A 128 12.75 4.17 3.42
N PHE A 129 11.50 4.24 3.00
CA PHE A 129 10.99 3.64 1.78
C PHE A 129 10.56 4.72 0.79
N ALA A 130 10.92 4.52 -0.48
CA ALA A 130 10.51 5.41 -1.56
C ALA A 130 10.20 4.61 -2.82
N GLN A 131 9.09 4.92 -3.48
CA GLN A 131 8.79 4.41 -4.82
C GLN A 131 8.15 5.47 -5.71
N VAL A 132 8.37 5.33 -7.02
CA VAL A 132 7.80 6.18 -8.06
C VAL A 132 7.20 5.32 -9.16
N GLY A 133 6.04 5.74 -9.67
CA GLY A 133 5.37 5.07 -10.77
C GLY A 133 5.89 5.53 -12.12
N MET A 134 6.30 4.57 -12.96
CA MET A 134 7.01 4.83 -14.21
C MET A 134 6.17 4.62 -15.47
N THR A 135 5.13 3.78 -15.43
CA THR A 135 4.29 3.52 -16.61
C THR A 135 2.82 3.30 -16.27
N GLY A 136 1.97 3.40 -17.31
CA GLY A 136 0.54 3.21 -17.22
C GLY A 136 -0.13 4.22 -16.29
N LYS A 137 -1.07 3.74 -15.46
CA LYS A 137 -1.77 4.59 -14.48
C LYS A 137 -0.86 5.06 -13.34
N ALA A 138 0.32 4.46 -13.19
CA ALA A 138 1.29 4.82 -12.17
C ALA A 138 2.06 6.12 -12.46
N ILE A 139 2.08 6.62 -13.71
CA ILE A 139 2.90 7.78 -14.08
C ILE A 139 2.54 9.00 -13.20
N GLY A 140 3.57 9.55 -12.54
CA GLY A 140 3.45 10.69 -11.62
C GLY A 140 2.89 10.34 -10.24
N GLN A 141 2.70 9.05 -9.94
CA GLN A 141 2.42 8.59 -8.58
C GLN A 141 3.74 8.39 -7.82
N PHE A 142 3.76 8.72 -6.54
CA PHE A 142 4.89 8.44 -5.64
C PHE A 142 4.40 8.12 -4.23
N ASP A 143 5.20 7.35 -3.50
CA ASP A 143 4.96 6.99 -2.10
C ASP A 143 6.29 7.02 -1.35
N LEU A 144 6.35 7.85 -0.31
CA LEU A 144 7.50 8.04 0.56
C LEU A 144 7.06 7.73 1.99
N LYS A 145 7.79 6.86 2.68
CA LYS A 145 7.53 6.48 4.06
C LYS A 145 8.84 6.48 4.83
N GLY A 146 8.79 6.97 6.06
CA GLY A 146 9.92 7.02 6.97
C GLY A 146 9.45 6.62 8.36
N SER A 147 10.22 5.78 9.03
CA SER A 147 10.10 5.52 10.45
C SER A 147 11.46 5.65 11.13
N LEU A 148 11.45 6.15 12.35
CA LEU A 148 12.63 6.37 13.18
C LEU A 148 12.31 5.92 14.60
N ASP A 149 13.17 5.08 15.15
CA ASP A 149 13.12 4.63 16.53
C ASP A 149 14.46 4.99 17.19
N LEU A 150 14.39 5.85 18.19
CA LEU A 150 15.53 6.33 18.98
C LEU A 150 15.37 5.84 20.41
N ASN A 151 16.39 5.14 20.89
CA ASN A 151 16.51 4.74 22.28
C ASN A 151 17.74 5.42 22.88
N PHE A 152 17.55 6.31 23.84
CA PHE A 152 18.65 6.99 24.51
C PHE A 152 18.45 7.03 26.02
N HIS A 153 19.57 6.99 26.74
CA HIS A 153 19.56 7.06 28.19
C HIS A 153 19.71 8.52 28.63
N LEU A 154 18.73 9.04 29.37
CA LEU A 154 18.76 10.37 29.96
C LEU A 154 18.93 10.21 31.49
N TRP A 155 20.15 10.40 31.98
CA TRP A 155 20.56 10.16 33.37
C TRP A 155 20.35 8.73 33.86
N ASN A 156 19.24 8.44 34.55
CA ASN A 156 18.88 7.10 35.06
C ASN A 156 17.57 6.61 34.40
N ASP A 157 17.20 7.18 33.26
CA ASP A 157 15.93 6.91 32.59
C ASP A 157 16.14 6.51 31.13
N THR A 158 15.34 5.57 30.65
CA THR A 158 15.34 5.15 29.26
C THR A 158 14.19 5.85 28.56
N VAL A 159 14.53 6.73 27.61
CA VAL A 159 13.55 7.42 26.79
C VAL A 159 13.57 6.78 25.41
N SER A 160 12.40 6.33 24.96
CA SER A 160 12.20 5.84 23.60
C SER A 160 11.34 6.85 22.83
N PHE A 161 11.80 7.18 21.62
CA PHE A 161 11.10 8.07 20.71
C PHE A 161 10.87 7.37 19.39
N LEU A 162 9.61 7.30 18.98
CA LEU A 162 9.16 6.72 17.73
C LEU A 162 8.58 7.83 16.86
N GLY A 163 9.18 8.06 15.70
CA GLY A 163 8.67 8.99 14.69
C GLY A 163 8.26 8.24 13.43
N GLN A 164 7.12 8.59 12.86
CA GLN A 164 6.67 8.09 11.56
C GLN A 164 6.23 9.24 10.67
N ALA A 165 6.61 9.20 9.41
CA ALA A 165 6.18 10.17 8.41
C ALA A 165 5.88 9.46 7.09
N SER A 166 4.84 9.90 6.40
CA SER A 166 4.53 9.43 5.05
C SER A 166 3.99 10.56 4.20
N VAL A 167 4.42 10.57 2.94
CA VAL A 167 3.97 11.51 1.92
C VAL A 167 3.72 10.71 0.65
N SER A 168 2.52 10.80 0.10
CA SER A 168 2.15 10.06 -1.10
C SER A 168 1.34 10.95 -2.02
N ASN A 169 1.52 10.75 -3.32
CA ASN A 169 0.65 11.29 -4.35
C ASN A 169 0.20 10.12 -5.20
N THR A 170 -1.01 9.63 -5.00
CA THR A 170 -1.47 8.38 -5.61
C THR A 170 -2.85 8.55 -6.20
N LEU A 171 -3.16 7.77 -7.22
CA LEU A 171 -4.46 7.81 -7.85
C LEU A 171 -5.50 7.17 -6.91
N PRO A 172 -6.71 7.76 -6.74
CA PRO A 172 -7.77 7.12 -5.98
C PRO A 172 -8.08 5.72 -6.52
N SER A 173 -8.58 4.86 -5.63
CA SER A 173 -8.90 3.47 -5.99
C SER A 173 -9.82 3.40 -7.21
N PHE A 174 -9.73 2.32 -7.99
CA PHE A 174 -10.53 2.17 -9.21
C PHE A 174 -12.03 2.39 -8.97
N TYR A 175 -12.58 1.84 -7.87
CA TYR A 175 -13.99 1.95 -7.52
C TYR A 175 -14.43 3.36 -7.08
N MET A 176 -13.51 4.21 -6.62
CA MET A 176 -13.81 5.62 -6.38
C MET A 176 -13.91 6.40 -7.70
N ARG A 177 -13.20 5.95 -8.74
CA ARG A 177 -13.17 6.61 -10.05
C ARG A 177 -14.24 6.10 -11.02
N ASN A 178 -14.56 4.81 -10.93
CA ASN A 178 -15.49 4.12 -11.82
C ASN A 178 -16.36 3.17 -10.99
N TYR A 179 -17.67 3.32 -11.09
CA TYR A 179 -18.61 2.45 -10.39
C TYR A 179 -19.91 2.34 -11.15
N HIS A 180 -20.35 1.11 -11.37
CA HIS A 180 -21.63 0.80 -11.98
C HIS A 180 -22.45 -0.10 -11.06
N SER A 181 -23.64 0.37 -10.76
CA SER A 181 -24.66 -0.28 -9.94
C SER A 181 -26.03 0.06 -10.55
N THR A 182 -27.07 -0.61 -10.07
CA THR A 182 -28.45 -0.35 -10.46
C THR A 182 -28.86 1.11 -10.29
N HIS A 183 -28.42 1.80 -9.22
CA HIS A 183 -28.81 3.19 -8.93
C HIS A 183 -27.66 4.21 -8.99
N PHE A 184 -26.42 3.72 -9.09
CA PHE A 184 -25.24 4.57 -9.06
C PHE A 184 -24.38 4.31 -10.30
N TRP A 185 -24.09 5.35 -11.07
CA TRP A 185 -23.30 5.23 -12.28
C TRP A 185 -22.33 6.39 -12.43
N TRP A 186 -21.03 6.10 -12.45
CA TRP A 186 -20.03 7.08 -12.83
C TRP A 186 -18.80 6.43 -13.45
N ASP A 187 -18.18 7.16 -14.37
CA ASP A 187 -16.95 6.78 -15.05
C ASP A 187 -15.97 7.95 -14.98
N ASN A 188 -14.71 7.67 -14.68
CA ASN A 188 -13.58 8.61 -14.64
C ASN A 188 -13.74 9.83 -13.71
N VAL A 189 -14.58 9.75 -12.68
CA VAL A 189 -14.69 10.80 -11.66
C VAL A 189 -13.44 10.80 -10.77
N ASN A 190 -12.99 11.94 -10.26
CA ASN A 190 -11.83 12.03 -9.35
C ASN A 190 -10.56 11.35 -9.91
N SER A 191 -10.30 11.56 -11.21
CA SER A 191 -9.11 11.02 -11.88
C SER A 191 -7.82 11.79 -11.59
N GLU A 192 -7.89 12.81 -10.74
CA GLU A 192 -6.74 13.53 -10.22
C GLU A 192 -6.07 12.74 -9.10
N LYS A 193 -4.75 12.93 -8.94
CA LYS A 193 -4.00 12.23 -7.90
C LYS A 193 -4.23 12.93 -6.56
N GLU A 194 -4.38 12.11 -5.52
CA GLU A 194 -4.59 12.58 -4.17
C GLU A 194 -3.24 12.67 -3.44
N PHE A 195 -2.91 13.89 -3.02
CA PHE A 195 -1.76 14.15 -2.17
C PHE A 195 -2.13 13.94 -0.71
N ARG A 196 -1.46 13.00 -0.03
CA ARG A 196 -1.64 12.70 1.39
C ARG A 196 -0.32 12.83 2.12
N THR A 197 -0.35 13.52 3.26
CA THR A 197 0.76 13.61 4.21
C THR A 197 0.28 13.18 5.59
N ARG A 198 1.09 12.38 6.29
CA ARG A 198 0.84 11.96 7.67
C ARG A 198 2.16 12.00 8.42
N ILE A 199 2.13 12.56 9.62
CA ILE A 199 3.27 12.61 10.55
C ILE A 199 2.73 12.17 11.90
N GLU A 200 3.44 11.27 12.56
CA GLU A 200 3.13 10.77 13.89
C GLU A 200 4.39 10.76 14.75
N GLY A 201 4.22 11.06 16.03
CA GLY A 201 5.28 10.98 17.03
C GLY A 201 4.76 10.33 18.30
N GLU A 202 5.51 9.37 18.81
CA GLU A 202 5.27 8.75 20.11
C GLU A 202 6.52 8.88 20.97
N LEU A 203 6.33 9.31 22.21
CA LEU A 203 7.39 9.45 23.19
C LEU A 203 6.99 8.68 24.45
N ASN A 204 7.87 7.77 24.84
CA ASN A 204 7.68 6.87 25.97
C ASN A 204 8.83 7.07 26.98
N ILE A 205 8.45 7.37 28.23
CA ILE A 205 9.38 7.52 29.37
C ILE A 205 9.06 6.42 30.38
N GLU A 206 9.94 5.42 30.49
CA GLU A 206 9.69 4.22 31.30
C GLU A 206 9.51 4.57 32.79
N ARG A 207 10.36 5.43 33.35
CA ARG A 207 10.32 5.76 34.79
C ARG A 207 9.04 6.50 35.21
N TRP A 208 8.47 7.29 34.31
CA TRP A 208 7.27 8.09 34.59
C TRP A 208 5.99 7.46 34.04
N ASN A 209 6.08 6.25 33.47
CA ASN A 209 4.99 5.55 32.78
C ASN A 209 4.19 6.48 31.84
N THR A 210 4.91 7.41 31.20
CA THR A 210 4.33 8.48 30.40
C THR A 210 4.39 8.08 28.94
N HIS A 211 3.22 8.01 28.31
CA HIS A 211 3.03 7.71 26.91
C HIS A 211 2.38 8.91 26.24
N LEU A 212 3.12 9.59 25.37
CA LEU A 212 2.61 10.72 24.59
C LEU A 212 2.56 10.32 23.12
N LYS A 213 1.41 10.53 22.48
CA LYS A 213 1.21 10.28 21.05
C LYS A 213 0.64 11.52 20.39
N ALA A 214 1.20 11.92 19.26
CA ALA A 214 0.81 13.06 18.45
C ALA A 214 0.77 12.70 16.96
#